data_AF-A0A4R4PN36-F1
#
_entry.id   AF-A0A4R4PN36-F1
#
_cell.length_a   1.000
_cell.length_b   1.000
_cell.length_c   1.000
_cell.angle_alpha   90.00
_cell.angle_beta   90.00
_cell.angle_gamma   90.00
#
_symmetry.space_group_name_H-M   'P 1'
#
loop_
_entity.id
_entity.type
_entity.pdbx_description
1 polymer ?
#
loop_
_entity_poly.entity_id
_entity_poly.type
_entity_poly.pdbx_seq_one_letter_code
_entity_poly.pdbx_strand_id
1 'polypeptide(L)'
;MSRNNHPPSTHTGPSRRGVLRTVGGLSLAGALGATSVWSAGAAPTVWTHPGGLHNPGDINRAKVRVAAGTDPWSSGWQRLINNPHSASTWIPNPQSIVYRGTGTSNNYRILYNDVAAAYQNALRWLISGDTAHADCAARICNAWSSTLTSIQGSTDAILVAGIQGWQFANVGELLRGYSGFDLGAFQRMMLNVFYPINHGFLRDHNFTCITHYWANWDLCNMASIMAIAILCEDGAKFDEAVTYFQSGAGNGSIAHAVPFLHTDSVGYGLGQWQEAGRDQAHSVMGIGQMGALCEMAWNQGVDLYSYDGRRFFRGAQYVAKYNIGQDVPFTTYTWGSGHNCAYNEQTVISDYARGTIRPIWAMIHFHYYGRMRWSDAYVQSMYYDFVGVEGGGGDYGGNSGGYDQLGFGTLMYAK
;
A
#
# COMPACT_ATOMS: atom_id res chain seq x y z
N MET A 1 -88.05 15.71 -1.72
CA MET A 1 -88.39 16.31 -3.03
C MET A 1 -87.55 17.58 -3.17
N SER A 2 -86.85 17.92 -4.24
CA SER A 2 -86.40 17.23 -5.45
C SER A 2 -85.41 18.20 -6.13
N ARG A 3 -84.17 17.75 -6.35
CA ARG A 3 -83.36 17.88 -7.60
C ARG A 3 -82.97 19.30 -8.09
N ASN A 4 -81.68 19.66 -8.15
CA ASN A 4 -80.61 19.27 -9.11
C ASN A 4 -80.83 19.73 -10.57
N ASN A 5 -79.98 20.63 -11.10
CA ASN A 5 -78.89 20.31 -12.05
C ASN A 5 -78.30 21.54 -12.82
N HIS A 6 -76.99 21.73 -12.63
CA HIS A 6 -75.86 21.96 -13.57
C HIS A 6 -75.86 22.88 -14.84
N PRO A 7 -74.65 23.31 -15.32
CA PRO A 7 -74.37 24.60 -16.00
C PRO A 7 -73.86 24.49 -17.47
N PRO A 8 -73.32 25.59 -18.06
CA PRO A 8 -72.00 25.60 -18.72
C PRO A 8 -71.12 26.81 -18.28
N SER A 9 -69.83 26.67 -17.91
CA SER A 9 -68.57 26.74 -18.72
C SER A 9 -68.41 28.05 -19.53
N THR A 10 -67.29 28.79 -19.59
CA THR A 10 -65.84 28.49 -19.52
C THR A 10 -64.98 29.72 -19.13
N HIS A 11 -63.88 29.45 -18.39
CA HIS A 11 -62.48 29.97 -18.42
C HIS A 11 -62.18 31.46 -18.71
N THR A 12 -61.28 32.14 -17.99
CA THR A 12 -59.85 31.81 -17.80
C THR A 12 -59.21 32.39 -16.51
N GLY A 13 -58.58 31.49 -15.74
CA GLY A 13 -57.37 31.62 -14.89
C GLY A 13 -57.14 32.84 -13.97
N PRO A 14 -57.17 32.66 -12.63
CA PRO A 14 -56.77 33.72 -11.69
C PRO A 14 -55.30 33.61 -11.24
N SER A 15 -54.67 34.78 -11.17
CA SER A 15 -53.47 35.09 -10.38
C SER A 15 -53.89 35.48 -8.96
N ARG A 16 -53.26 34.90 -7.93
CA ARG A 16 -52.90 35.53 -6.63
C ARG A 16 -52.19 34.55 -5.67
N ARG A 17 -51.13 35.07 -5.05
CA ARG A 17 -50.51 34.77 -3.74
C ARG A 17 -50.88 33.46 -3.02
N GLY A 18 -49.85 32.70 -2.64
CA GLY A 18 -49.82 31.76 -1.52
C GLY A 18 -48.41 31.17 -1.35
N VAL A 19 -47.67 31.54 -0.30
CA VAL A 19 -47.50 30.76 0.95
C VAL A 19 -46.46 29.63 0.82
N LEU A 20 -45.48 29.67 1.73
CA LEU A 20 -44.45 28.66 1.97
C LEU A 20 -45.01 27.23 1.92
N ARG A 21 -44.31 26.37 1.18
CA ARG A 21 -44.25 24.93 1.46
C ARG A 21 -42.79 24.50 1.46
N THR A 22 -42.32 24.08 2.63
CA THR A 22 -41.16 23.23 2.84
C THR A 22 -41.41 21.88 2.18
N VAL A 23 -40.59 21.51 1.19
CA VAL A 23 -40.35 20.11 0.80
C VAL A 23 -38.89 20.01 0.37
N GLY A 24 -38.20 19.00 0.91
CA GLY A 24 -36.79 18.72 0.65
C GLY A 24 -36.46 18.60 -0.83
N GLY A 25 -35.35 19.22 -1.20
CA GLY A 25 -34.69 19.01 -2.48
C GLY A 25 -33.43 18.21 -2.24
N LEU A 26 -33.39 17.01 -2.82
CA LEU A 26 -32.16 16.26 -3.07
C LEU A 26 -31.09 17.20 -3.61
N SER A 27 -29.98 17.35 -2.90
CA SER A 27 -28.76 17.87 -3.47
C SER A 27 -28.23 16.84 -4.47
N LEU A 28 -28.56 17.03 -5.75
CA LEU A 28 -27.73 16.51 -6.85
C LEU A 28 -26.32 17.08 -6.63
N ALA A 29 -25.42 16.25 -6.12
CA ALA A 29 -24.00 16.51 -6.18
C ALA A 29 -23.59 16.41 -7.66
N GLY A 30 -23.62 17.55 -8.35
CA GLY A 30 -23.03 17.70 -9.66
C GLY A 30 -21.54 17.40 -9.53
N ALA A 31 -21.10 16.34 -10.20
CA ALA A 31 -19.70 16.02 -10.42
C ALA A 31 -19.09 17.11 -11.32
N LEU A 32 -18.70 18.23 -10.71
CA LEU A 32 -17.71 19.11 -11.31
C LEU A 32 -16.36 18.45 -11.07
N GLY A 33 -15.79 17.92 -12.15
CA GLY A 33 -14.40 17.51 -12.20
C GLY A 33 -13.51 18.70 -11.93
N ALA A 34 -13.24 18.95 -10.66
CA ALA A 34 -12.05 19.67 -10.27
C ALA A 34 -10.89 18.71 -10.58
N THR A 35 -10.14 18.99 -11.64
CA THR A 35 -8.74 18.57 -11.70
C THR A 35 -8.08 19.24 -10.50
N SER A 36 -8.11 18.58 -9.33
CA SER A 36 -7.28 18.97 -8.21
C SER A 36 -5.86 18.98 -8.75
N VAL A 37 -5.21 20.14 -8.72
CA VAL A 37 -3.79 20.20 -8.99
C VAL A 37 -3.14 19.57 -7.77
N TRP A 38 -2.77 18.29 -7.86
CA TRP A 38 -2.11 17.57 -6.79
C TRP A 38 -0.76 18.27 -6.58
N SER A 39 -0.64 19.02 -5.49
CA SER A 39 0.63 19.65 -5.13
C SER A 39 1.58 18.57 -4.66
N ALA A 40 2.73 18.44 -5.30
CA ALA A 40 3.84 17.70 -4.72
C ALA A 40 4.34 18.49 -3.50
N GLY A 41 4.18 17.94 -2.29
CA GLY A 41 5.09 18.28 -1.19
C GLY A 41 4.50 18.96 0.05
N ALA A 42 3.32 18.57 0.52
CA ALA A 42 2.96 18.82 1.92
C ALA A 42 1.95 17.78 2.41
N ALA A 43 1.99 17.51 3.72
CA ALA A 43 0.98 16.75 4.42
C ALA A 43 -0.41 17.38 4.23
N PRO A 44 -1.47 16.57 4.17
CA PRO A 44 -2.82 17.10 4.04
C PRO A 44 -3.22 17.88 5.29
N THR A 45 -4.00 18.95 5.12
CA THR A 45 -4.60 19.67 6.26
C THR A 45 -5.81 18.94 6.86
N VAL A 46 -6.33 17.93 6.15
CA VAL A 46 -7.43 17.06 6.56
C VAL A 46 -7.08 15.63 6.16
N TRP A 47 -7.02 14.72 7.12
CA TRP A 47 -6.68 13.32 6.89
C TRP A 47 -7.88 12.51 6.40
N THR A 48 -7.64 11.64 5.42
CA THR A 48 -8.66 10.70 4.93
C THR A 48 -8.56 9.38 5.68
N HIS A 49 -9.70 8.84 6.10
CA HIS A 49 -9.79 7.58 6.86
C HIS A 49 -10.96 6.68 6.38
N PRO A 50 -10.74 5.37 6.13
CA PRO A 50 -9.44 4.76 5.90
C PRO A 50 -8.70 5.46 4.76
N GLY A 51 -7.41 5.78 4.94
CA GLY A 51 -6.62 6.44 3.90
C GLY A 51 -5.16 6.03 3.88
N GLY A 52 -4.84 4.88 4.47
CA GLY A 52 -3.57 4.19 4.23
C GLY A 52 -3.58 3.56 2.85
N LEU A 53 -3.41 2.24 2.78
CA LEU A 53 -3.32 1.50 1.52
C LEU A 53 -4.69 1.37 0.83
N HIS A 54 -5.78 1.37 1.60
CA HIS A 54 -7.15 1.29 1.10
C HIS A 54 -7.95 2.53 1.45
N ASN A 55 -8.90 2.89 0.58
CA ASN A 55 -9.85 3.97 0.79
C ASN A 55 -11.31 3.45 0.81
N PRO A 56 -12.29 4.24 1.28
CA PRO A 56 -13.70 3.82 1.35
C PRO A 56 -14.29 3.38 0.00
N GLY A 57 -13.85 4.00 -1.10
CA GLY A 57 -14.34 3.70 -2.44
C GLY A 57 -13.92 2.32 -2.94
N ASP A 58 -12.65 1.94 -2.73
CA ASP A 58 -12.12 0.61 -3.03
C ASP A 58 -12.79 -0.46 -2.16
N ILE A 59 -12.94 -0.22 -0.85
CA ILE A 59 -13.62 -1.14 0.06
C ILE A 59 -15.08 -1.37 -0.36
N ASN A 60 -15.83 -0.29 -0.63
CA ASN A 60 -17.23 -0.40 -1.06
C ASN A 60 -17.37 -1.14 -2.40
N ARG A 61 -16.45 -0.90 -3.35
CA ARG A 61 -16.42 -1.61 -4.63
C ARG A 61 -16.17 -3.10 -4.43
N ALA A 62 -15.20 -3.49 -3.61
CA ALA A 62 -14.97 -4.90 -3.27
C ALA A 62 -16.23 -5.53 -2.66
N LYS A 63 -16.85 -4.89 -1.67
CA LYS A 63 -18.10 -5.34 -1.04
C LYS A 63 -19.22 -5.59 -2.06
N VAL A 64 -19.53 -4.62 -2.92
CA VAL A 64 -20.61 -4.73 -3.91
C VAL A 64 -20.29 -5.81 -4.94
N ARG A 65 -19.06 -5.87 -5.43
CA ARG A 65 -18.66 -6.83 -6.49
C ARG A 65 -18.58 -8.27 -5.98
N VAL A 66 -18.11 -8.47 -4.74
CA VAL A 66 -18.12 -9.78 -4.07
C VAL A 66 -19.56 -10.25 -3.84
N ALA A 67 -20.43 -9.40 -3.30
CA ALA A 67 -21.84 -9.74 -3.10
C ALA A 67 -22.56 -10.10 -4.42
N ALA A 68 -22.14 -9.50 -5.54
CA ALA A 68 -22.65 -9.79 -6.86
C ALA A 68 -21.97 -10.99 -7.56
N GLY A 69 -20.98 -11.64 -6.94
CA GLY A 69 -20.22 -12.74 -7.54
C GLY A 69 -19.44 -12.34 -8.80
N THR A 70 -19.06 -11.06 -8.93
CA THR A 70 -18.40 -10.53 -10.13
C THR A 70 -16.89 -10.74 -10.08
N ASP A 71 -16.32 -11.32 -11.14
CA ASP A 71 -14.87 -11.40 -11.30
C ASP A 71 -14.25 -10.06 -11.75
N PRO A 72 -13.02 -9.75 -11.31
CA PRO A 72 -12.10 -10.63 -10.57
C PRO A 72 -12.25 -10.58 -9.03
N TRP A 73 -13.17 -9.77 -8.48
CA TRP A 73 -13.37 -9.64 -7.04
C TRP A 73 -13.81 -10.94 -6.37
N SER A 74 -14.70 -11.71 -7.01
CA SER A 74 -15.14 -13.02 -6.52
C SER A 74 -13.95 -13.98 -6.34
N SER A 75 -13.08 -14.08 -7.34
CA SER A 75 -11.86 -14.88 -7.26
C SER A 75 -10.89 -14.38 -6.18
N GLY A 76 -10.71 -13.07 -6.05
CA GLY A 76 -9.88 -12.47 -4.99
C GLY A 76 -10.43 -12.75 -3.58
N TRP A 77 -11.75 -12.69 -3.42
CA TRP A 77 -12.44 -13.04 -2.18
C TRP A 77 -12.26 -14.52 -1.85
N GLN A 78 -12.35 -15.40 -2.85
CA GLN A 78 -12.12 -16.84 -2.64
C GLN A 78 -10.71 -17.14 -2.15
N ARG A 79 -9.69 -16.43 -2.66
CA ARG A 79 -8.33 -16.53 -2.13
C ARG A 79 -8.25 -16.08 -0.67
N LEU A 80 -8.88 -14.97 -0.33
CA LEU A 80 -8.91 -14.46 1.05
C LEU A 80 -9.53 -15.48 2.00
N ILE A 81 -10.73 -15.99 1.70
CA ILE A 81 -11.44 -16.87 2.65
C ILE A 81 -10.82 -18.26 2.79
N ASN A 82 -10.05 -18.71 1.80
CA ASN A 82 -9.33 -19.98 1.84
C ASN A 82 -7.99 -19.88 2.58
N ASN A 83 -7.48 -18.67 2.82
CA ASN A 83 -6.21 -18.49 3.52
C ASN A 83 -6.41 -18.69 5.04
N PRO A 84 -5.64 -19.58 5.70
CA PRO A 84 -5.78 -19.86 7.14
C PRO A 84 -5.57 -18.63 8.05
N HIS A 85 -4.81 -17.63 7.61
CA HIS A 85 -4.64 -16.37 8.34
C HIS A 85 -5.93 -15.56 8.43
N SER A 86 -6.90 -15.79 7.51
CA SER A 86 -8.19 -15.11 7.50
C SER A 86 -9.22 -15.70 8.48
N ALA A 87 -8.86 -16.74 9.25
CA ALA A 87 -9.75 -17.34 10.23
C ALA A 87 -9.98 -16.41 11.43
N SER A 88 -11.25 -16.16 11.78
CA SER A 88 -11.62 -15.35 12.96
C SER A 88 -11.19 -15.97 14.29
N THR A 89 -10.90 -17.27 14.27
CA THR A 89 -10.38 -18.04 15.40
C THR A 89 -8.86 -17.94 15.58
N TRP A 90 -8.15 -17.13 14.78
CA TRP A 90 -6.71 -16.92 14.96
C TRP A 90 -6.39 -16.43 16.38
N ILE A 91 -5.35 -17.02 16.98
CA ILE A 91 -4.89 -16.70 18.34
C ILE A 91 -3.55 -15.97 18.22
N PRO A 92 -3.45 -14.67 18.56
CA PRO A 92 -2.19 -13.95 18.51
C PRO A 92 -1.18 -14.49 19.52
N ASN A 93 0.10 -14.31 19.24
CA ASN A 93 1.20 -14.69 20.12
C ASN A 93 2.16 -13.50 20.32
N PRO A 94 1.72 -12.41 20.97
CA PRO A 94 2.52 -11.20 21.09
C PRO A 94 3.80 -11.47 21.89
N GLN A 95 4.90 -10.86 21.44
CA GLN A 95 6.20 -10.96 22.10
C GLN A 95 6.58 -9.60 22.68
N SER A 96 7.20 -9.58 23.86
CA SER A 96 7.71 -8.34 24.44
C SER A 96 8.86 -7.75 23.63
N ILE A 97 9.72 -8.62 23.08
CA ILE A 97 10.81 -8.23 22.18
C ILE A 97 10.74 -9.09 20.91
N VAL A 98 10.83 -8.42 19.76
CA VAL A 98 11.00 -9.09 18.47
C VAL A 98 12.46 -9.03 18.05
N TYR A 99 13.08 -10.19 17.83
CA TYR A 99 14.46 -10.35 17.41
C TYR A 99 14.55 -10.72 15.93
N ARG A 100 15.41 -10.01 15.19
CA ARG A 100 15.86 -10.38 13.85
C ARG A 100 17.36 -10.12 13.64
N GLY A 101 18.04 -11.09 13.07
CA GLY A 101 19.44 -11.00 12.67
C GLY A 101 20.32 -11.93 13.48
N THR A 102 21.51 -11.45 13.85
CA THR A 102 22.50 -12.21 14.62
C THR A 102 22.52 -11.78 16.09
N GLY A 103 23.13 -12.62 16.94
CA GLY A 103 23.33 -12.35 18.38
C GLY A 103 22.23 -12.89 19.31
N THR A 104 21.03 -13.15 18.81
CA THR A 104 19.93 -13.78 19.58
C THR A 104 19.06 -14.61 18.63
N SER A 105 18.39 -15.64 19.15
CA SER A 105 17.47 -16.46 18.35
C SER A 105 16.34 -15.60 17.76
N ASN A 106 16.11 -15.78 16.47
CA ASN A 106 15.12 -15.01 15.73
C ASN A 106 13.69 -15.45 16.07
N ASN A 107 12.80 -14.49 16.33
CA ASN A 107 11.38 -14.75 16.57
C ASN A 107 10.43 -13.87 15.71
N TYR A 108 10.97 -13.03 14.82
CA TYR A 108 10.21 -12.09 13.97
C TYR A 108 9.12 -12.75 13.10
N ARG A 109 9.23 -14.06 12.85
CA ARG A 109 8.16 -14.85 12.24
C ARG A 109 6.83 -14.76 12.96
N ILE A 110 6.85 -14.66 14.28
CA ILE A 110 5.63 -14.55 15.08
C ILE A 110 4.89 -13.26 14.71
N LEU A 111 5.61 -12.13 14.63
CA LEU A 111 5.02 -10.84 14.26
C LEU A 111 4.41 -10.85 12.86
N TYR A 112 5.15 -11.32 11.84
CA TYR A 112 4.63 -11.21 10.46
C TYR A 112 3.38 -12.09 10.21
N ASN A 113 3.25 -13.23 10.89
CA ASN A 113 2.04 -14.06 10.77
C ASN A 113 0.85 -13.37 11.45
N ASP A 114 1.04 -12.79 12.62
CA ASP A 114 -0.01 -12.06 13.33
C ASP A 114 -0.45 -10.80 12.57
N VAL A 115 0.48 -10.05 11.97
CA VAL A 115 0.15 -8.89 11.12
C VAL A 115 -0.63 -9.32 9.88
N ALA A 116 -0.22 -10.42 9.21
CA ALA A 116 -0.96 -10.96 8.07
C ALA A 116 -2.38 -11.42 8.46
N ALA A 117 -2.53 -12.09 9.61
CA ALA A 117 -3.82 -12.51 10.12
C ALA A 117 -4.73 -11.32 10.46
N ALA A 118 -4.18 -10.29 11.10
CA ALA A 118 -4.93 -9.09 11.43
C ALA A 118 -5.41 -8.33 10.18
N TYR A 119 -4.54 -8.18 9.17
CA TYR A 119 -4.92 -7.57 7.90
C TYR A 119 -6.01 -8.36 7.17
N GLN A 120 -5.84 -9.67 7.04
CA GLN A 120 -6.81 -10.52 6.35
C GLN A 120 -8.17 -10.54 7.05
N ASN A 121 -8.18 -10.58 8.39
CA ASN A 121 -9.40 -10.47 9.17
C ASN A 121 -10.05 -9.06 9.05
N ALA A 122 -9.26 -7.98 8.99
CA ALA A 122 -9.81 -6.66 8.72
C ALA A 122 -10.49 -6.59 7.34
N LEU A 123 -9.90 -7.18 6.29
CA LEU A 123 -10.54 -7.27 4.97
C LEU A 123 -11.81 -8.13 4.99
N ARG A 124 -11.78 -9.29 5.66
CA ARG A 124 -12.96 -10.16 5.83
C ARG A 124 -14.13 -9.36 6.41
N TRP A 125 -13.88 -8.62 7.49
CA TRP A 125 -14.89 -7.78 8.14
C TRP A 125 -15.40 -6.66 7.23
N LEU A 126 -14.51 -5.87 6.63
CA LEU A 126 -14.90 -4.72 5.82
C LEU A 126 -15.76 -5.09 4.60
N ILE A 127 -15.51 -6.28 4.02
CA ILE A 127 -16.20 -6.76 2.83
C ILE A 127 -17.49 -7.51 3.20
N SER A 128 -17.46 -8.43 4.17
CA SER A 128 -18.64 -9.26 4.50
C SER A 128 -19.56 -8.63 5.56
N GLY A 129 -19.03 -7.75 6.40
CA GLY A 129 -19.71 -7.21 7.58
C GLY A 129 -19.69 -8.14 8.81
N ASP A 130 -19.03 -9.31 8.74
CA ASP A 130 -18.95 -10.24 9.86
C ASP A 130 -17.99 -9.73 10.95
N THR A 131 -18.56 -9.38 12.10
CA THR A 131 -17.83 -8.76 13.21
C THR A 131 -16.85 -9.71 13.89
N ALA A 132 -17.00 -11.04 13.76
CA ALA A 132 -16.06 -11.99 14.35
C ALA A 132 -14.63 -11.80 13.80
N HIS A 133 -14.51 -11.33 12.55
CA HIS A 133 -13.24 -10.99 11.94
C HIS A 133 -12.69 -9.64 12.45
N ALA A 134 -13.56 -8.64 12.70
CA ALA A 134 -13.14 -7.39 13.33
C ALA A 134 -12.61 -7.63 14.75
N ASP A 135 -13.32 -8.44 15.54
CA ASP A 135 -12.92 -8.86 16.87
C ASP A 135 -11.55 -9.56 16.85
N CYS A 136 -11.31 -10.42 15.86
CA CYS A 136 -10.02 -11.08 15.66
C CYS A 136 -8.89 -10.08 15.38
N ALA A 137 -9.07 -9.21 14.38
CA ALA A 137 -8.06 -8.22 14.01
C ALA A 137 -7.76 -7.25 15.17
N ALA A 138 -8.80 -6.76 15.85
CA ALA A 138 -8.66 -5.89 17.02
C ALA A 138 -7.96 -6.60 18.18
N ARG A 139 -8.29 -7.87 18.46
CA ARG A 139 -7.60 -8.68 19.48
C ARG A 139 -6.11 -8.80 19.21
N ILE A 140 -5.72 -9.05 17.95
CA ILE A 140 -4.30 -9.12 17.56
C ILE A 140 -3.62 -7.76 17.80
N CYS A 141 -4.18 -6.67 17.29
CA CYS A 141 -3.60 -5.33 17.42
C CYS A 141 -3.47 -4.90 18.89
N ASN A 142 -4.51 -5.11 19.69
CA ASN A 142 -4.51 -4.79 21.12
C ASN A 142 -3.44 -5.61 21.86
N ALA A 143 -3.37 -6.92 21.62
CA ALA A 143 -2.43 -7.82 22.30
C ALA A 143 -0.96 -7.46 22.03
N TRP A 144 -0.63 -7.05 20.79
CA TRP A 144 0.71 -6.55 20.48
C TRP A 144 0.96 -5.17 21.10
N SER A 145 0.00 -4.25 21.01
CA SER A 145 0.16 -2.89 21.57
C SER A 145 0.31 -2.84 23.09
N SER A 146 -0.19 -3.85 23.81
CA SER A 146 -0.02 -3.98 25.25
C SER A 146 1.27 -4.70 25.67
N THR A 147 1.96 -5.37 24.73
CA THR A 147 3.04 -6.32 25.06
C THR A 147 4.38 -5.90 24.46
N LEU A 148 4.41 -5.47 23.20
CA LEU A 148 5.64 -5.19 22.47
C LEU A 148 6.31 -3.92 23.01
N THR A 149 7.55 -4.05 23.46
CA THR A 149 8.34 -2.94 23.99
C THR A 149 9.57 -2.63 23.14
N SER A 150 10.06 -3.59 22.34
CA SER A 150 11.27 -3.39 21.53
C SER A 150 11.34 -4.31 20.31
N ILE A 151 11.99 -3.83 19.25
CA ILE A 151 12.53 -4.65 18.18
C ILE A 151 14.06 -4.59 18.29
N GLN A 152 14.73 -5.73 18.26
CA GLN A 152 16.17 -5.87 18.52
C GLN A 152 16.84 -6.86 17.58
N GLY A 153 18.18 -6.86 17.59
CA GLY A 153 19.03 -7.77 16.82
C GLY A 153 20.18 -7.02 16.16
N SER A 154 20.70 -7.58 15.07
CA SER A 154 21.66 -6.87 14.21
C SER A 154 20.96 -5.78 13.40
N THR A 155 21.63 -5.23 12.37
CA THR A 155 20.99 -4.33 11.42
C THR A 155 19.70 -4.89 10.81
N ASP A 156 19.51 -6.22 10.77
CA ASP A 156 18.29 -6.83 10.22
C ASP A 156 17.02 -6.50 11.03
N ALA A 157 17.15 -6.05 12.28
CA ALA A 157 16.03 -5.54 13.09
C ALA A 157 15.31 -4.37 12.39
N ILE A 158 16.06 -3.56 11.63
CA ILE A 158 15.55 -2.43 10.84
C ILE A 158 14.58 -2.92 9.76
N LEU A 159 14.84 -4.08 9.13
CA LEU A 159 13.94 -4.66 8.15
C LEU A 159 12.59 -5.07 8.77
N VAL A 160 12.57 -5.54 10.03
CA VAL A 160 11.30 -5.83 10.72
C VAL A 160 10.52 -4.54 10.97
N ALA A 161 11.20 -3.51 11.50
CA ALA A 161 10.57 -2.24 11.81
C ALA A 161 9.99 -1.57 10.56
N GLY A 162 10.72 -1.63 9.44
CA GLY A 162 10.25 -1.13 8.16
C GLY A 162 9.10 -1.97 7.61
N ILE A 163 9.35 -3.25 7.31
CA ILE A 163 8.41 -4.11 6.59
C ILE A 163 7.13 -4.33 7.40
N GLN A 164 7.22 -4.78 8.65
CA GLN A 164 6.02 -5.03 9.44
C GLN A 164 5.39 -3.73 9.96
N GLY A 165 6.16 -2.64 10.12
CA GLY A 165 5.62 -1.38 10.62
C GLY A 165 4.61 -0.73 9.67
N TRP A 166 4.88 -0.66 8.37
CA TRP A 166 3.90 -0.10 7.42
C TRP A 166 2.66 -0.98 7.31
N GLN A 167 2.85 -2.30 7.32
CA GLN A 167 1.75 -3.27 7.26
C GLN A 167 0.85 -3.13 8.48
N PHE A 168 1.44 -3.08 9.68
CA PHE A 168 0.68 -3.06 10.92
C PHE A 168 -0.05 -1.73 11.14
N ALA A 169 0.58 -0.60 10.78
CA ALA A 169 -0.08 0.70 10.77
C ALA A 169 -1.31 0.71 9.85
N ASN A 170 -1.21 0.08 8.67
CA ASN A 170 -2.36 -0.08 7.76
C ASN A 170 -3.49 -0.91 8.37
N VAL A 171 -3.19 -1.96 9.14
CA VAL A 171 -4.23 -2.72 9.86
C VAL A 171 -4.92 -1.84 10.91
N GLY A 172 -4.15 -1.10 11.72
CA GLY A 172 -4.71 -0.18 12.71
C GLY A 172 -5.60 0.89 12.08
N GLU A 173 -5.22 1.37 10.91
CA GLU A 173 -6.00 2.34 10.14
C GLU A 173 -7.33 1.76 9.63
N LEU A 174 -7.35 0.51 9.16
CA LEU A 174 -8.59 -0.18 8.77
C LEU A 174 -9.55 -0.42 9.95
N LEU A 175 -9.01 -0.53 11.17
CA LEU A 175 -9.79 -0.73 12.40
C LEU A 175 -10.20 0.57 13.08
N ARG A 176 -9.82 1.74 12.54
CA ARG A 176 -10.17 3.04 13.13
C ARG A 176 -11.67 3.16 13.37
N GLY A 177 -12.04 3.48 14.62
CA GLY A 177 -13.43 3.63 15.04
C GLY A 177 -14.14 2.32 15.43
N TYR A 178 -13.49 1.17 15.28
CA TYR A 178 -14.04 -0.08 15.78
C TYR A 178 -13.96 -0.14 17.31
N SER A 179 -15.10 -0.33 17.99
CA SER A 179 -15.20 -0.21 19.45
C SER A 179 -14.30 -1.17 20.25
N GLY A 180 -13.96 -2.33 19.67
CA GLY A 180 -13.07 -3.31 20.31
C GLY A 180 -11.57 -3.02 20.14
N PHE A 181 -11.19 -1.97 19.40
CA PHE A 181 -9.81 -1.63 19.10
C PHE A 181 -9.32 -0.43 19.91
N ASP A 182 -8.24 -0.61 20.69
CA ASP A 182 -7.58 0.47 21.40
C ASP A 182 -6.59 1.19 20.47
N LEU A 183 -7.14 2.12 19.67
CA LEU A 183 -6.36 2.93 18.75
C LEU A 183 -5.25 3.71 19.45
N GLY A 184 -5.50 4.22 20.66
CA GLY A 184 -4.53 5.05 21.38
C GLY A 184 -3.32 4.25 21.84
N ALA A 185 -3.51 3.04 22.38
CA ALA A 185 -2.41 2.14 22.73
C ALA A 185 -1.63 1.71 21.49
N PHE A 186 -2.35 1.41 20.41
CA PHE A 186 -1.73 1.00 19.15
C PHE A 186 -0.88 2.11 18.52
N GLN A 187 -1.38 3.34 18.43
CA GLN A 187 -0.62 4.51 17.98
C GLN A 187 0.65 4.72 18.81
N ARG A 188 0.57 4.58 20.15
CA ARG A 188 1.76 4.68 21.01
C ARG A 188 2.80 3.61 20.72
N MET A 189 2.39 2.36 20.49
CA MET A 189 3.33 1.29 20.07
C MET A 189 4.01 1.66 18.74
N MET A 190 3.25 2.10 17.75
CA MET A 190 3.79 2.48 16.44
C MET A 190 4.79 3.64 16.54
N LEU A 191 4.48 4.67 17.34
CA LEU A 191 5.33 5.84 17.55
C LEU A 191 6.57 5.56 18.40
N ASN A 192 6.49 4.67 19.39
CA ASN A 192 7.56 4.45 20.36
C ASN A 192 8.48 3.26 20.02
N VAL A 193 7.96 2.26 19.30
CA VAL A 193 8.72 1.03 18.96
C VAL A 193 9.19 1.04 17.52
N PHE A 194 8.30 1.36 16.56
CA PHE A 194 8.61 1.25 15.14
C PHE A 194 9.27 2.52 14.59
N TYR A 195 8.62 3.68 14.76
CA TYR A 195 9.08 4.95 14.19
C TYR A 195 10.55 5.30 14.51
N PRO A 196 11.06 5.18 15.75
CA PRO A 196 12.43 5.61 16.05
C PRO A 196 13.50 4.80 15.30
N ILE A 197 13.23 3.51 15.03
CA ILE A 197 14.13 2.65 14.25
C ILE A 197 14.12 3.08 12.79
N ASN A 198 12.93 3.30 12.22
CA ASN A 198 12.78 3.71 10.82
C ASN A 198 13.44 5.08 10.56
N HIS A 199 13.11 6.07 11.40
CA HIS A 199 13.64 7.42 11.32
C HIS A 199 15.16 7.42 11.51
N GLY A 200 15.66 6.72 12.54
CA GLY A 200 17.09 6.59 12.80
C GLY A 200 17.84 5.97 11.62
N PHE A 201 17.26 4.95 10.97
CA PHE A 201 17.85 4.36 9.78
C PHE A 201 17.92 5.33 8.59
N LEU A 202 16.82 5.99 8.23
CA LEU A 202 16.83 6.94 7.10
C LEU A 202 17.77 8.13 7.35
N ARG A 203 17.93 8.55 8.60
CA ARG A 203 18.85 9.62 8.99
C ARG A 203 20.32 9.18 8.96
N ASP A 204 20.64 8.06 9.59
CA ASP A 204 22.03 7.70 9.92
C ASP A 204 22.59 6.57 9.04
N HIS A 205 21.74 5.80 8.36
CA HIS A 205 22.11 4.60 7.59
C HIS A 205 23.00 3.65 8.39
N ASN A 206 22.66 3.46 9.67
CA ASN A 206 23.45 2.66 10.61
C ASN A 206 24.94 3.07 10.64
N PHE A 207 25.22 4.36 10.43
CA PHE A 207 26.56 4.97 10.37
C PHE A 207 27.47 4.39 9.29
N THR A 208 26.89 3.82 8.23
CA THR A 208 27.62 3.30 7.07
C THR A 208 27.59 4.28 5.90
N CYS A 209 28.30 3.95 4.81
CA CYS A 209 28.18 4.67 3.55
C CYS A 209 26.72 4.76 3.12
N ILE A 210 26.28 5.93 2.61
CA ILE A 210 24.86 6.15 2.27
C ILE A 210 24.32 5.13 1.25
N THR A 211 25.16 4.65 0.33
CA THR A 211 24.80 3.66 -0.69
C THR A 211 24.99 2.21 -0.22
N HIS A 212 25.35 1.97 1.04
CA HIS A 212 25.66 0.62 1.55
C HIS A 212 24.43 -0.29 1.51
N TYR A 213 23.28 0.24 1.91
CA TYR A 213 22.02 -0.48 1.94
C TYR A 213 21.31 -0.42 0.60
N TRP A 214 20.64 -1.51 0.23
CA TRP A 214 19.86 -1.61 -1.00
C TRP A 214 18.53 -0.85 -0.89
N ALA A 215 17.95 -0.45 -2.02
CA ALA A 215 16.73 0.36 -2.07
C ALA A 215 15.58 -0.19 -1.20
N ASN A 216 15.39 -1.51 -1.10
CA ASN A 216 14.33 -2.11 -0.27
C ASN A 216 14.41 -1.72 1.22
N TRP A 217 15.61 -1.44 1.74
CA TRP A 217 15.81 -1.04 3.13
C TRP A 217 15.19 0.34 3.37
N ASP A 218 15.61 1.34 2.61
CA ASP A 218 15.03 2.68 2.62
C ASP A 218 13.50 2.63 2.38
N LEU A 219 13.07 1.88 1.37
CA LEU A 219 11.66 1.83 0.97
C LEU A 219 10.74 1.33 2.07
N CYS A 220 11.10 0.25 2.76
CA CYS A 220 10.26 -0.27 3.83
C CYS A 220 10.21 0.67 5.06
N ASN A 221 11.32 1.31 5.42
CA ASN A 221 11.37 2.25 6.54
C ASN A 221 10.60 3.53 6.22
N MET A 222 10.73 4.05 5.00
CA MET A 222 9.98 5.19 4.49
C MET A 222 8.47 4.91 4.43
N ALA A 223 8.06 3.74 3.91
CA ALA A 223 6.67 3.32 3.93
C ALA A 223 6.12 3.21 5.36
N SER A 224 6.94 2.73 6.29
CA SER A 224 6.57 2.61 7.71
C SER A 224 6.32 3.97 8.33
N ILE A 225 7.21 4.94 8.10
CA ILE A 225 7.03 6.32 8.56
C ILE A 225 5.74 6.92 7.99
N MET A 226 5.48 6.79 6.69
CA MET A 226 4.26 7.33 6.08
C MET A 226 2.99 6.69 6.64
N ALA A 227 2.95 5.36 6.78
CA ALA A 227 1.80 4.66 7.33
C ALA A 227 1.53 5.06 8.79
N ILE A 228 2.58 5.21 9.60
CA ILE A 228 2.50 5.68 10.98
C ILE A 228 2.01 7.14 11.02
N ALA A 229 2.48 7.98 10.11
CA ALA A 229 2.06 9.37 9.99
C ALA A 229 0.55 9.48 9.71
N ILE A 230 0.04 8.68 8.77
CA ILE A 230 -1.41 8.60 8.47
C ILE A 230 -2.19 8.11 9.68
N LEU A 231 -1.75 7.02 10.31
CA LEU A 231 -2.41 6.47 11.49
C LEU A 231 -2.46 7.48 12.65
N CYS A 232 -1.42 8.28 12.83
CA CYS A 232 -1.28 9.22 13.94
C CYS A 232 -1.67 10.66 13.58
N GLU A 233 -2.10 10.92 12.34
CA GLU A 233 -2.38 12.26 11.82
C GLU A 233 -1.18 13.22 11.99
N ASP A 234 0.05 12.72 11.80
CA ASP A 234 1.31 13.44 12.02
C ASP A 234 1.90 13.99 10.72
N GLY A 235 1.66 15.27 10.43
CA GLY A 235 2.08 15.90 9.19
C GLY A 235 3.60 15.94 9.01
N ALA A 236 4.37 16.15 10.08
CA ALA A 236 5.82 16.25 9.98
C ALA A 236 6.46 14.93 9.54
N LYS A 237 5.95 13.79 10.05
CA LYS A 237 6.41 12.45 9.63
C LYS A 237 5.96 12.11 8.20
N PHE A 238 4.79 12.58 7.78
CA PHE A 238 4.35 12.42 6.40
C PHE A 238 5.25 13.20 5.44
N ASP A 239 5.56 14.45 5.78
CA ASP A 239 6.49 15.30 5.02
C ASP A 239 7.91 14.71 4.98
N GLU A 240 8.38 14.10 6.07
CA GLU A 240 9.64 13.36 6.10
C GLU A 240 9.66 12.25 5.03
N ALA A 241 8.62 11.41 4.98
CA ALA A 241 8.55 10.31 4.01
C ALA A 241 8.45 10.82 2.57
N VAL A 242 7.65 11.86 2.31
CA VAL A 242 7.54 12.47 0.96
C VAL A 242 8.86 13.10 0.54
N THR A 243 9.51 13.85 1.43
CA THR A 243 10.80 14.50 1.16
C THR A 243 11.88 13.44 0.89
N TYR A 244 11.91 12.37 1.68
CA TYR A 244 12.86 11.28 1.47
C TYR A 244 12.64 10.57 0.13
N PHE A 245 11.38 10.32 -0.26
CA PHE A 245 11.08 9.76 -1.58
C PHE A 245 11.62 10.67 -2.71
N GLN A 246 11.42 11.98 -2.59
CA GLN A 246 11.76 12.94 -3.64
C GLN A 246 13.26 13.22 -3.76
N SER A 247 13.95 13.33 -2.63
CA SER A 247 15.34 13.82 -2.58
C SER A 247 16.17 13.22 -1.43
N GLY A 248 15.76 12.09 -0.86
CA GLY A 248 16.53 11.37 0.14
C GLY A 248 17.89 10.91 -0.40
N ALA A 249 18.90 10.87 0.47
CA ALA A 249 20.28 10.57 0.05
C ALA A 249 20.53 9.06 -0.19
N GLY A 250 19.73 8.19 0.42
CA GLY A 250 19.85 6.74 0.30
C GLY A 250 19.18 6.16 -0.94
N ASN A 251 19.36 4.86 -1.14
CA ASN A 251 19.00 4.17 -2.39
C ASN A 251 17.48 4.03 -2.61
N GLY A 252 16.64 4.34 -1.62
CA GLY A 252 15.18 4.29 -1.77
C GLY A 252 14.53 5.57 -2.26
N SER A 253 15.25 6.70 -2.34
CA SER A 253 14.70 7.88 -3.00
C SER A 253 14.54 7.60 -4.50
N ILE A 254 13.53 8.16 -5.15
CA ILE A 254 13.07 7.69 -6.46
C ILE A 254 14.14 7.80 -7.55
N ALA A 255 14.98 8.84 -7.51
CA ALA A 255 16.09 9.01 -8.45
C ALA A 255 17.21 7.97 -8.23
N HIS A 256 17.42 7.51 -6.98
CA HIS A 256 18.42 6.50 -6.66
C HIS A 256 17.88 5.07 -6.80
N ALA A 257 16.58 4.85 -6.57
CA ALA A 257 15.90 3.57 -6.75
C ALA A 257 15.77 3.20 -8.24
N VAL A 258 15.71 4.21 -9.12
CA VAL A 258 15.69 4.05 -10.57
C VAL A 258 16.78 4.96 -11.19
N PRO A 259 18.07 4.61 -11.07
CA PRO A 259 19.18 5.51 -11.40
C PRO A 259 19.31 5.83 -12.89
N PHE A 260 18.94 4.89 -13.77
CA PHE A 260 19.10 5.05 -15.21
C PHE A 260 17.77 4.93 -15.93
N LEU A 261 17.52 5.85 -16.86
CA LEU A 261 16.37 5.82 -17.74
C LEU A 261 16.80 5.35 -19.13
N HIS A 262 16.00 4.45 -19.70
CA HIS A 262 16.23 3.87 -21.01
C HIS A 262 15.01 4.05 -21.90
N THR A 263 15.22 3.81 -23.19
CA THR A 263 14.16 3.61 -24.17
C THR A 263 14.47 2.30 -24.88
N ASP A 264 13.49 1.40 -24.96
CA ASP A 264 13.70 0.12 -25.66
C ASP A 264 13.60 0.25 -27.19
N SER A 265 13.78 -0.86 -27.89
CA SER A 265 13.80 -0.91 -29.36
C SER A 265 12.49 -0.48 -30.04
N VAL A 266 11.36 -0.45 -29.31
CA VAL A 266 10.05 -0.01 -29.83
C VAL A 266 9.65 1.39 -29.33
N GLY A 267 10.57 2.10 -28.66
CA GLY A 267 10.33 3.45 -28.17
C GLY A 267 9.70 3.52 -26.77
N TYR A 268 9.60 2.39 -26.06
CA TYR A 268 8.99 2.34 -24.74
C TYR A 268 9.96 2.80 -23.65
N GLY A 269 9.54 3.76 -22.81
CA GLY A 269 10.35 4.29 -21.73
C GLY A 269 10.48 3.31 -20.57
N LEU A 270 11.72 2.95 -20.21
CA LEU A 270 12.05 2.04 -19.12
C LEU A 270 12.98 2.72 -18.11
N GLY A 271 13.05 2.17 -16.90
CA GLY A 271 13.94 2.65 -15.84
C GLY A 271 14.63 1.49 -15.14
N GLN A 272 15.95 1.43 -15.20
CA GLN A 272 16.71 0.37 -14.53
C GLN A 272 16.50 0.47 -13.02
N TRP A 273 16.01 -0.62 -12.41
CA TRP A 273 15.86 -0.69 -10.97
C TRP A 273 17.21 -0.91 -10.28
N GLN A 274 17.44 -0.22 -9.17
CA GLN A 274 18.71 -0.22 -8.43
C GLN A 274 19.20 -1.65 -8.08
N GLU A 275 18.30 -2.55 -7.70
CA GLU A 275 18.64 -3.92 -7.31
C GLU A 275 18.68 -4.92 -8.49
N ALA A 276 18.48 -4.48 -9.73
CA ALA A 276 18.35 -5.38 -10.88
C ALA A 276 19.61 -6.22 -11.17
N GLY A 277 20.80 -5.68 -10.87
CA GLY A 277 22.06 -6.42 -10.98
C GLY A 277 22.33 -7.35 -9.81
N ARG A 278 21.58 -7.23 -8.70
CA ARG A 278 21.69 -8.09 -7.52
C ARG A 278 20.87 -9.36 -7.74
N ASP A 279 19.55 -9.20 -7.81
CA ASP A 279 18.61 -10.27 -8.12
C ASP A 279 17.19 -9.74 -8.38
N GLN A 280 16.36 -10.60 -8.98
CA GLN A 280 14.98 -10.24 -9.28
C GLN A 280 14.04 -10.36 -8.09
N ALA A 281 14.36 -11.18 -7.09
CA ALA A 281 13.52 -11.33 -5.90
C ALA A 281 13.39 -10.01 -5.10
N HIS A 282 14.48 -9.24 -5.02
CA HIS A 282 14.51 -7.94 -4.36
C HIS A 282 14.10 -6.81 -5.30
N SER A 283 14.35 -6.94 -6.60
CA SER A 283 13.80 -5.98 -7.58
C SER A 283 12.27 -5.96 -7.52
N VAL A 284 11.62 -7.13 -7.55
CA VAL A 284 10.16 -7.22 -7.42
C VAL A 284 9.67 -6.78 -6.03
N MET A 285 10.42 -7.08 -4.96
CA MET A 285 10.11 -6.59 -3.61
C MET A 285 10.09 -5.06 -3.54
N GLY A 286 11.12 -4.41 -4.09
CA GLY A 286 11.27 -2.96 -4.10
C GLY A 286 10.14 -2.27 -4.88
N ILE A 287 9.72 -2.84 -6.03
CA ILE A 287 8.56 -2.35 -6.78
C ILE A 287 7.29 -2.38 -5.92
N GLY A 288 7.07 -3.46 -5.15
CA GLY A 288 5.92 -3.55 -4.25
C GLY A 288 5.94 -2.53 -3.12
N GLN A 289 7.10 -2.31 -2.50
CA GLN A 289 7.25 -1.35 -1.40
C GLN A 289 7.11 0.09 -1.88
N MET A 290 7.70 0.43 -3.03
CA MET A 290 7.52 1.73 -3.68
C MET A 290 6.06 1.95 -4.06
N GLY A 291 5.40 0.92 -4.59
CA GLY A 291 3.97 0.98 -4.90
C GLY A 291 3.10 1.23 -3.67
N ALA A 292 3.39 0.58 -2.54
CA ALA A 292 2.64 0.79 -1.30
C ALA A 292 2.80 2.21 -0.77
N LEU A 293 4.00 2.77 -0.82
CA LEU A 293 4.27 4.16 -0.48
C LEU A 293 3.47 5.12 -1.38
N CYS A 294 3.54 4.93 -2.70
CA CYS A 294 2.84 5.78 -3.65
C CYS A 294 1.31 5.70 -3.48
N GLU A 295 0.74 4.53 -3.19
CA GLU A 295 -0.71 4.39 -2.97
C GLU A 295 -1.16 5.00 -1.64
N MET A 296 -0.37 4.89 -0.57
CA MET A 296 -0.64 5.58 0.68
C MET A 296 -0.61 7.11 0.50
N ALA A 297 0.39 7.64 -0.20
CA ALA A 297 0.45 9.07 -0.51
C ALA A 297 -0.74 9.50 -1.39
N TRP A 298 -1.10 8.68 -2.38
CA TRP A 298 -2.24 8.95 -3.27
C TRP A 298 -3.55 9.06 -2.49
N ASN A 299 -3.80 8.16 -1.54
CA ASN A 299 -5.00 8.19 -0.71
C ASN A 299 -5.06 9.40 0.24
N GLN A 300 -3.94 10.13 0.41
CA GLN A 300 -3.87 11.41 1.13
C GLN A 300 -3.78 12.64 0.21
N GLY A 301 -3.96 12.47 -1.11
CA GLY A 301 -3.96 13.59 -2.05
C GLY A 301 -2.57 14.01 -2.57
N VAL A 302 -1.54 13.17 -2.40
CA VAL A 302 -0.18 13.43 -2.91
C VAL A 302 0.18 12.45 -4.03
N ASP A 303 0.46 12.97 -5.23
CA ASP A 303 0.75 12.16 -6.41
C ASP A 303 2.25 11.86 -6.55
N LEU A 304 2.70 10.80 -5.87
CA LEU A 304 4.06 10.27 -6.02
C LEU A 304 4.21 9.37 -7.25
N TYR A 305 3.11 8.83 -7.79
CA TYR A 305 3.12 7.98 -8.99
C TYR A 305 3.58 8.75 -10.23
N SER A 306 3.18 10.02 -10.37
CA SER A 306 3.56 10.87 -11.49
C SER A 306 4.90 11.59 -11.32
N TYR A 307 5.50 11.54 -10.13
CA TYR A 307 6.71 12.29 -9.81
C TYR A 307 7.90 11.93 -10.71
N ASP A 308 8.75 12.93 -10.96
CA ASP A 308 9.95 12.85 -11.80
C ASP A 308 9.69 12.18 -13.17
N GLY A 309 8.67 12.66 -13.88
CA GLY A 309 8.32 12.16 -15.20
C GLY A 309 7.81 10.72 -15.21
N ARG A 310 7.13 10.31 -14.12
CA ARG A 310 6.67 8.93 -13.85
C ARG A 310 7.84 7.96 -13.72
N ARG A 311 8.88 8.34 -12.98
CA ARG A 311 10.08 7.49 -12.84
C ARG A 311 9.74 6.12 -12.25
N PHE A 312 8.83 6.06 -11.26
CA PHE A 312 8.38 4.79 -10.71
C PHE A 312 7.71 3.89 -11.76
N PHE A 313 6.86 4.46 -12.61
CA PHE A 313 6.20 3.72 -13.70
C PHE A 313 7.22 3.04 -14.62
N ARG A 314 8.26 3.77 -15.03
CA ARG A 314 9.33 3.27 -15.88
C ARG A 314 10.11 2.15 -15.19
N GLY A 315 10.35 2.28 -13.88
CA GLY A 315 10.95 1.24 -13.04
C GLY A 315 10.11 -0.03 -12.97
N ALA A 316 8.81 0.10 -12.71
CA ALA A 316 7.88 -1.03 -12.66
C ALA A 316 7.80 -1.76 -14.01
N GLN A 317 7.71 -1.01 -15.12
CA GLN A 317 7.71 -1.58 -16.47
C GLN A 317 9.03 -2.32 -16.80
N TYR A 318 10.17 -1.79 -16.38
CA TYR A 318 11.47 -2.44 -16.56
C TYR A 318 11.55 -3.78 -15.83
N VAL A 319 11.20 -3.79 -14.53
CA VAL A 319 11.25 -5.01 -13.72
C VAL A 319 10.23 -6.04 -14.23
N ALA A 320 9.03 -5.60 -14.59
CA ALA A 320 8.01 -6.47 -15.19
C ALA A 320 8.50 -7.07 -16.51
N LYS A 321 9.00 -6.25 -17.44
CA LYS A 321 9.52 -6.69 -18.74
C LYS A 321 10.57 -7.78 -18.58
N TYR A 322 11.52 -7.58 -17.66
CA TYR A 322 12.55 -8.57 -17.41
C TYR A 322 11.99 -9.88 -16.82
N ASN A 323 11.07 -9.77 -15.85
CA ASN A 323 10.53 -10.95 -15.16
C ASN A 323 9.52 -11.76 -15.99
N ILE A 324 8.91 -11.19 -17.03
CA ILE A 324 8.14 -11.94 -18.03
C ILE A 324 9.02 -12.59 -19.13
N GLY A 325 10.34 -12.62 -18.93
CA GLY A 325 11.28 -13.30 -19.82
C GLY A 325 11.81 -12.47 -21.00
N GLN A 326 11.50 -11.18 -21.08
CA GLN A 326 12.07 -10.30 -22.12
C GLN A 326 13.34 -9.59 -21.66
N ASP A 327 14.17 -9.14 -22.59
CA ASP A 327 15.42 -8.45 -22.26
C ASP A 327 15.21 -6.95 -21.98
N VAL A 328 16.11 -6.40 -21.19
CA VAL A 328 16.16 -4.99 -20.83
C VAL A 328 17.61 -4.47 -20.96
N PRO A 329 17.80 -3.20 -21.35
CA PRO A 329 19.13 -2.59 -21.32
C PRO A 329 19.64 -2.48 -19.89
N PHE A 330 20.95 -2.61 -19.69
CA PHE A 330 21.56 -2.45 -18.36
C PHE A 330 22.81 -1.57 -18.46
N THR A 331 22.84 -0.50 -17.67
CA THR A 331 24.01 0.33 -17.42
C THR A 331 24.69 -0.15 -16.15
N THR A 332 26.03 -0.26 -16.18
CA THR A 332 26.84 -0.61 -15.00
C THR A 332 26.39 0.20 -13.79
N TYR A 333 25.94 -0.50 -12.75
CA TYR A 333 25.54 0.09 -11.49
C TYR A 333 26.69 0.01 -10.50
N THR A 334 27.03 1.13 -9.85
CA THR A 334 28.14 1.22 -8.91
C THR A 334 27.65 1.72 -7.56
N TRP A 335 28.26 1.27 -6.47
CA TRP A 335 27.92 1.72 -5.12
C TRP A 335 29.10 1.57 -4.16
N GLY A 336 29.07 2.35 -3.06
CA GLY A 336 29.96 2.19 -1.91
C GLY A 336 29.36 1.26 -0.85
N SER A 337 30.15 0.35 -0.29
CA SER A 337 29.74 -0.56 0.80
C SER A 337 30.51 -0.35 2.10
N GLY A 338 29.89 -0.75 3.22
CA GLY A 338 30.46 -0.67 4.56
C GLY A 338 30.68 0.77 5.03
N HIS A 339 31.53 0.93 6.04
CA HIS A 339 31.82 2.25 6.65
C HIS A 339 32.78 3.11 5.81
N ASN A 340 33.60 2.48 4.97
CA ASN A 340 34.65 3.15 4.19
C ASN A 340 34.23 3.45 2.74
N CYS A 341 32.96 3.26 2.39
CA CYS A 341 32.46 3.39 1.02
C CYS A 341 33.29 2.60 -0.01
N ALA A 342 33.63 1.33 0.30
CA ALA A 342 34.40 0.50 -0.61
C ALA A 342 33.67 0.35 -1.95
N TYR A 343 34.37 0.54 -3.07
CA TYR A 343 33.77 0.49 -4.40
C TYR A 343 33.28 -0.92 -4.75
N ASN A 344 32.07 -1.00 -5.29
CA ASN A 344 31.50 -2.21 -5.87
C ASN A 344 30.77 -1.84 -7.16
N GLU A 345 30.61 -2.83 -8.04
CA GLU A 345 29.86 -2.67 -9.27
C GLU A 345 29.13 -3.95 -9.68
N GLN A 346 28.08 -3.77 -10.46
CA GLN A 346 27.38 -4.79 -11.22
C GLN A 346 27.34 -4.31 -12.66
N THR A 347 27.90 -5.09 -13.59
CA THR A 347 28.02 -4.71 -15.01
C THR A 347 26.93 -5.32 -15.87
N VAL A 348 26.14 -6.26 -15.31
CA VAL A 348 25.06 -6.97 -15.99
C VAL A 348 23.84 -7.09 -15.07
N ILE A 349 22.66 -7.20 -15.68
CA ILE A 349 21.44 -7.60 -14.96
C ILE A 349 21.56 -9.05 -14.47
N SER A 350 21.05 -9.34 -13.28
CA SER A 350 21.07 -10.68 -12.69
C SER A 350 19.82 -11.48 -13.09
N ASP A 351 20.01 -12.69 -13.58
CA ASP A 351 18.95 -13.66 -13.87
C ASP A 351 18.50 -14.46 -12.62
N TYR A 352 19.18 -14.26 -11.48
CA TYR A 352 18.83 -14.94 -10.24
C TYR A 352 17.41 -14.58 -9.80
N ALA A 353 16.62 -15.62 -9.54
CA ALA A 353 15.20 -15.54 -9.18
C ALA A 353 14.30 -14.82 -10.21
N ARG A 354 14.72 -14.77 -11.49
CA ARG A 354 13.90 -14.21 -12.58
C ARG A 354 12.56 -14.95 -12.68
N GLY A 355 11.48 -14.17 -12.83
CA GLY A 355 10.11 -14.69 -12.85
C GLY A 355 9.54 -14.98 -11.47
N THR A 356 10.15 -14.46 -10.39
CA THR A 356 9.59 -14.59 -9.05
C THR A 356 8.18 -13.99 -8.98
N ILE A 357 7.31 -14.62 -8.20
CA ILE A 357 5.91 -14.21 -8.06
C ILE A 357 5.71 -13.59 -6.68
N ARG A 358 5.19 -12.35 -6.66
CA ARG A 358 4.80 -11.59 -5.47
C ARG A 358 3.48 -10.86 -5.73
N PRO A 359 2.63 -10.62 -4.69
CA PRO A 359 1.32 -9.98 -4.85
C PRO A 359 1.43 -8.44 -4.86
N ILE A 360 2.04 -7.90 -5.90
CA ILE A 360 2.38 -6.46 -5.98
C ILE A 360 1.90 -5.79 -7.27
N TRP A 361 1.51 -6.57 -8.27
CA TRP A 361 1.29 -6.11 -9.63
C TRP A 361 -0.12 -5.58 -9.84
N ALA A 362 -1.14 -6.12 -9.15
CA ALA A 362 -2.51 -5.64 -9.30
C ALA A 362 -2.64 -4.17 -8.89
N MET A 363 -2.03 -3.78 -7.77
CA MET A 363 -2.03 -2.38 -7.29
C MET A 363 -1.45 -1.43 -8.34
N ILE A 364 -0.32 -1.81 -8.93
CA ILE A 364 0.38 -1.01 -9.94
C ILE A 364 -0.44 -0.94 -11.23
N HIS A 365 -0.96 -2.08 -11.69
CA HIS A 365 -1.76 -2.17 -12.90
C HIS A 365 -3.04 -1.32 -12.80
N PHE A 366 -3.80 -1.51 -11.72
CA PHE A 366 -5.06 -0.77 -11.53
C PHE A 366 -4.84 0.69 -11.11
N HIS A 367 -3.63 1.10 -10.75
CA HIS A 367 -3.25 2.50 -10.74
C HIS A 367 -3.03 3.01 -12.17
N TYR A 368 -1.99 2.55 -12.87
CA TYR A 368 -1.57 3.17 -14.12
C TYR A 368 -2.55 2.92 -15.28
N TYR A 369 -2.99 1.69 -15.49
CA TYR A 369 -3.99 1.38 -16.51
C TYR A 369 -5.41 1.64 -16.01
N GLY A 370 -5.74 1.16 -14.81
CA GLY A 370 -7.10 1.26 -14.28
C GLY A 370 -7.55 2.70 -13.99
N ARG A 371 -6.74 3.46 -13.24
CA ARG A 371 -7.04 4.84 -12.81
C ARG A 371 -6.59 5.86 -13.84
N MET A 372 -5.34 5.75 -14.33
CA MET A 372 -4.73 6.77 -15.20
C MET A 372 -4.91 6.52 -16.71
N ARG A 373 -5.37 5.33 -17.11
CA ARG A 373 -5.53 4.92 -18.52
C ARG A 373 -4.24 4.97 -19.33
N TRP A 374 -3.09 4.82 -18.68
CA TRP A 374 -1.79 4.69 -19.35
C TRP A 374 -1.50 3.23 -19.67
N SER A 375 -0.94 2.99 -20.87
CA SER A 375 -0.55 1.64 -21.29
C SER A 375 0.64 1.15 -20.48
N ASP A 376 0.44 0.11 -19.69
CA ASP A 376 1.39 -0.54 -18.80
C ASP A 376 1.68 -1.98 -19.25
N ALA A 377 1.82 -2.18 -20.57
CA ALA A 377 1.83 -3.50 -21.22
C ALA A 377 2.63 -4.60 -20.48
N TYR A 378 3.84 -4.30 -19.99
CA TYR A 378 4.65 -5.26 -19.24
C TYR A 378 4.13 -5.57 -17.83
N VAL A 379 3.71 -4.56 -17.06
CA VAL A 379 3.03 -4.78 -15.77
C VAL A 379 1.71 -5.52 -15.98
N GLN A 380 0.94 -5.18 -17.02
CA GLN A 380 -0.28 -5.90 -17.38
C GLN A 380 0.00 -7.37 -17.66
N SER A 381 0.99 -7.68 -18.50
CA SER A 381 1.37 -9.07 -18.80
C SER A 381 1.88 -9.80 -17.55
N MET A 382 2.69 -9.14 -16.73
CA MET A 382 3.13 -9.72 -15.44
C MET A 382 1.95 -10.06 -14.52
N TYR A 383 0.96 -9.16 -14.44
CA TYR A 383 -0.24 -9.38 -13.65
C TYR A 383 -1.13 -10.51 -14.22
N TYR A 384 -1.53 -10.43 -15.48
CA TYR A 384 -2.51 -11.37 -16.05
C TYR A 384 -1.92 -12.72 -16.44
N ASP A 385 -0.69 -12.74 -16.97
CA ASP A 385 -0.13 -13.95 -17.59
C ASP A 385 0.75 -14.76 -16.63
N PHE A 386 1.34 -14.12 -15.60
CA PHE A 386 2.29 -14.77 -14.68
C PHE A 386 1.77 -14.89 -13.24
N VAL A 387 1.19 -13.83 -12.69
CA VAL A 387 0.77 -13.79 -11.27
C VAL A 387 -0.66 -14.26 -11.10
N GLY A 388 -1.57 -13.75 -11.93
CA GLY A 388 -3.00 -13.97 -11.83
C GLY A 388 -3.62 -13.30 -10.60
N VAL A 389 -4.68 -13.92 -10.06
CA VAL A 389 -5.38 -13.41 -8.87
C VAL A 389 -4.42 -13.40 -7.68
N GLU A 390 -4.20 -12.24 -7.08
CA GLU A 390 -3.24 -12.08 -5.98
C GLU A 390 -3.84 -12.50 -4.62
N GLY A 391 -3.10 -13.34 -3.87
CA GLY A 391 -3.33 -13.63 -2.45
C GLY A 391 -2.48 -12.72 -1.57
N GLY A 392 -2.14 -13.16 -0.35
CA GLY A 392 -1.29 -12.40 0.56
C GLY A 392 -0.39 -13.28 1.43
N GLY A 393 -0.08 -12.82 2.66
CA GLY A 393 0.69 -13.60 3.62
C GLY A 393 0.15 -15.03 3.76
N GLY A 394 1.01 -16.03 3.56
CA GLY A 394 0.65 -17.46 3.53
C GLY A 394 0.49 -18.06 2.12
N ASP A 395 0.35 -17.26 1.07
CA ASP A 395 0.20 -17.75 -0.32
C ASP A 395 1.53 -17.81 -1.10
N TYR A 396 2.59 -17.14 -0.62
CA TYR A 396 3.86 -16.95 -1.33
C TYR A 396 5.07 -17.55 -0.57
N GLY A 397 4.85 -18.68 0.10
CA GLY A 397 5.86 -19.41 0.88
C GLY A 397 5.85 -19.11 2.38
N GLY A 398 6.55 -19.95 3.16
CA GLY A 398 6.54 -19.88 4.64
C GLY A 398 7.61 -18.98 5.28
N ASN A 399 8.60 -18.55 4.50
CA ASN A 399 9.67 -17.65 4.95
C ASN A 399 9.20 -16.19 4.91
N SER A 400 9.99 -15.26 5.45
CA SER A 400 9.64 -13.83 5.49
C SER A 400 9.27 -13.24 4.13
N GLY A 401 9.87 -13.74 3.04
CA GLY A 401 9.63 -13.26 1.68
C GLY A 401 8.14 -13.21 1.30
N GLY A 402 7.36 -14.21 1.73
CA GLY A 402 5.92 -14.28 1.47
C GLY A 402 5.08 -13.31 2.32
N TYR A 403 5.72 -12.58 3.23
CA TYR A 403 5.10 -11.62 4.16
C TYR A 403 5.72 -10.22 4.04
N ASP A 404 6.54 -9.97 3.01
CA ASP A 404 7.09 -8.63 2.76
C ASP A 404 6.01 -7.65 2.24
N GLN A 405 4.87 -8.18 1.79
CA GLN A 405 3.73 -7.43 1.26
C GLN A 405 2.39 -7.96 1.80
N LEU A 406 1.40 -7.06 1.94
CA LEU A 406 0.06 -7.41 2.40
C LEU A 406 -0.75 -8.20 1.36
N GLY A 407 -0.57 -7.88 0.07
CA GLY A 407 -1.25 -8.54 -1.04
C GLY A 407 -2.76 -8.27 -1.13
N PHE A 408 -3.47 -9.24 -1.71
CA PHE A 408 -4.90 -9.18 -2.06
C PHE A 408 -5.25 -8.03 -3.02
N GLY A 409 -4.31 -7.69 -3.90
CA GLY A 409 -4.45 -6.53 -4.79
C GLY A 409 -5.57 -6.70 -5.82
N THR A 410 -5.81 -7.91 -6.32
CA THR A 410 -6.96 -8.19 -7.20
C THR A 410 -8.30 -7.90 -6.54
N LEU A 411 -8.44 -8.21 -5.25
CA LEU A 411 -9.66 -7.96 -4.49
C LEU A 411 -9.86 -6.47 -4.21
N MET A 412 -8.78 -5.74 -3.92
CA MET A 412 -8.89 -4.37 -3.39
C MET A 412 -8.73 -3.28 -4.45
N TYR A 413 -7.93 -3.49 -5.51
CA TYR A 413 -7.62 -2.43 -6.48
C TYR A 413 -8.30 -2.57 -7.83
N ALA A 414 -8.91 -3.72 -8.13
CA ALA A 414 -9.61 -3.90 -9.41
C ALA A 414 -10.66 -2.80 -9.64
N LYS A 415 -10.77 -2.33 -10.90
CA LYS A 415 -11.56 -1.15 -11.29
C LYS A 415 -12.32 -1.35 -12.59
#